data_AF-A0A2D8RIM6-F1
#
_entry.id   AF-A0A2D8RIM6-F1
#
_cell.length_a   1.000
_cell.length_b   1.000
_cell.length_c   1.000
_cell.angle_alpha   90.00
_cell.angle_beta   90.00
_cell.angle_gamma   90.00
#
_symmetry.space_group_name_H-M   'P 1'
#
loop_
_entity.id
_entity.type
_entity.pdbx_description
1 polymer ?
#
loop_
_entity_poly.entity_id
_entity_poly.type
_entity_poly.pdbx_seq_one_letter_code
_entity_poly.pdbx_strand_id
1 'polypeptide(L)'
;KNTSPLGFFGQARQLDTASLANQVVALSQKDSAEAADVLAAVEQQLSPSDFSNFQADLRTAREQLENGVATLKGNGGSEHSAIDKDAARNLAEKLVQDASTEQASTGNSQGPADIDTSELAFRLEKLAEADPAEAQAVKAALNELLPLDQLAALNEDLGGGRSLTERLALIVESPGDAAVGVGKGVATDASDDMEFKLKVFTNLVGTKLQVDSMLMKGRDPEASAGLMQQAEAMYRKTDDIDLPAPEIKNGAEAGGRDLASVAEIVTGDLSGLAKGKTLDGLGPKKPDPSMKSDLTLSVPDRIARLELEGHAPIRHGGPNRVTDVQLEDRAVRGIDPASGTTMDAFAMFPDGTPRPHKVGRNATAFSSDEALVKADDFARNSQQFQQNVARAQANGDPYVAPVELSLQDVFGSNYLEAVRGVARVGSPKNPTGHIPIDFTDGTIKAIFKLDNDGNASLVTLYPEPNLKKSNEPN
;
A
#
# COMPACT_ATOMS: atom_id res chain seq x y z
N LYS A 1 30.77 10.36 -22.58
CA LYS A 1 30.64 10.36 -24.06
C LYS A 1 30.62 8.94 -24.69
N ASN A 2 30.26 7.87 -23.98
CA ASN A 2 30.11 6.53 -24.60
C ASN A 2 29.19 5.61 -23.76
N THR A 3 27.91 5.94 -23.67
CA THR A 3 26.87 5.00 -23.21
C THR A 3 25.65 5.19 -24.10
N SER A 4 25.60 4.45 -25.21
CA SER A 4 24.39 4.35 -26.04
C SER A 4 23.30 3.59 -25.27
N PRO A 5 22.01 3.82 -25.57
CA PRO A 5 20.87 3.12 -24.95
C PRO A 5 20.77 1.62 -25.29
N LEU A 6 21.82 1.02 -25.85
CA LEU A 6 21.87 -0.33 -26.44
C LEU A 6 22.31 -1.44 -25.46
N GLY A 7 22.37 -1.16 -24.15
CA GLY A 7 22.79 -2.15 -23.16
C GLY A 7 21.81 -3.32 -22.95
N PHE A 8 20.61 -3.27 -23.53
CA PHE A 8 19.52 -4.18 -23.19
C PHE A 8 19.42 -5.44 -24.07
N PHE A 9 20.09 -5.50 -25.23
CA PHE A 9 19.88 -6.57 -26.23
C PHE A 9 21.09 -7.46 -26.50
N GLY A 10 22.12 -7.37 -25.65
CA GLY A 10 23.41 -8.01 -25.88
C GLY A 10 23.55 -9.45 -25.40
N GLN A 11 22.63 -10.38 -25.70
CA GLN A 11 22.94 -11.84 -25.75
C GLN A 11 21.99 -12.55 -26.72
N ALA A 12 22.57 -13.37 -27.62
CA ALA A 12 21.89 -14.11 -28.69
C ALA A 12 20.89 -15.16 -28.18
N ARG A 13 19.74 -14.70 -27.67
CA ARG A 13 18.50 -15.45 -27.70
C ARG A 13 17.75 -15.03 -28.96
N GLN A 14 17.18 -15.97 -29.69
CA GLN A 14 16.21 -15.65 -30.74
C GLN A 14 15.17 -14.71 -30.12
N LEU A 15 15.18 -13.46 -30.58
CA LEU A 15 14.19 -12.48 -30.16
C LEU A 15 12.86 -12.99 -30.67
N ASP A 16 11.96 -13.34 -29.75
CA ASP A 16 10.59 -13.65 -30.08
C ASP A 16 9.93 -12.38 -30.63
N THR A 17 9.74 -12.34 -31.95
CA THR A 17 9.21 -11.19 -32.68
C THR A 17 7.79 -10.84 -32.25
N ALA A 18 7.03 -11.82 -31.74
CA ALA A 18 5.68 -11.61 -31.23
C ALA A 18 5.66 -10.87 -29.88
N SER A 19 6.53 -11.28 -28.94
CA SER A 19 6.68 -10.58 -27.66
C SER A 19 7.16 -9.13 -27.85
N LEU A 20 8.12 -8.92 -28.75
CA LEU A 20 8.62 -7.59 -29.08
C LEU A 20 7.53 -6.71 -29.74
N ALA A 21 6.73 -7.28 -30.64
CA ALA A 21 5.60 -6.59 -31.28
C ALA A 21 4.56 -6.12 -30.25
N ASN A 22 4.20 -6.98 -29.28
CA ASN A 22 3.25 -6.63 -28.22
C ASN A 22 3.78 -5.50 -27.32
N GLN A 23 5.07 -5.49 -27.02
CA GLN A 23 5.70 -4.42 -26.24
C GLN A 23 5.68 -3.08 -26.98
N VAL A 24 5.95 -3.08 -28.29
CA VAL A 24 5.87 -1.86 -29.12
C VAL A 24 4.44 -1.33 -29.21
N VAL A 25 3.43 -2.21 -29.31
CA VAL A 25 2.01 -1.80 -29.27
C VAL A 25 1.66 -1.17 -27.93
N ALA A 26 2.01 -1.81 -26.81
CA ALA A 26 1.75 -1.28 -25.47
C ALA A 26 2.45 0.07 -25.24
N LEU A 27 3.69 0.22 -25.71
CA LEU A 27 4.43 1.47 -25.61
C LEU A 27 3.76 2.57 -26.47
N SER A 28 3.28 2.24 -27.67
CA SER A 28 2.62 3.20 -28.55
C SER A 28 1.31 3.77 -28.00
N GLN A 29 0.65 3.06 -27.08
CA GLN A 29 -0.53 3.57 -26.37
C GLN A 29 -0.17 4.57 -25.28
N LYS A 30 1.07 4.52 -24.78
CA LYS A 30 1.54 5.35 -23.66
C LYS A 30 2.34 6.55 -24.15
N ASP A 31 3.22 6.34 -25.12
CA ASP A 31 4.08 7.36 -25.71
C ASP A 31 4.43 6.98 -27.16
N SER A 32 3.83 7.70 -28.12
CA SER A 32 4.04 7.43 -29.55
C SER A 32 5.45 7.76 -30.03
N ALA A 33 6.15 8.69 -29.37
CA ALA A 33 7.52 9.06 -29.74
C ALA A 33 8.50 7.99 -29.28
N GLU A 34 8.35 7.50 -28.05
CA GLU A 34 9.18 6.41 -27.52
C GLU A 34 8.98 5.11 -28.34
N ALA A 35 7.74 4.81 -28.72
CA ALA A 35 7.45 3.66 -29.58
C ALA A 35 8.08 3.77 -30.98
N ALA A 36 8.16 4.98 -31.55
CA ALA A 36 8.81 5.21 -32.83
C ALA A 36 10.33 5.00 -32.74
N ASP A 37 10.96 5.45 -31.65
CA ASP A 37 12.38 5.25 -31.40
C ASP A 37 12.73 3.76 -31.21
N VAL A 38 11.90 3.03 -30.47
CA VAL A 38 12.04 1.56 -30.31
C VAL A 38 11.87 0.85 -31.65
N LEU A 39 10.88 1.24 -32.46
CA LEU A 39 10.65 0.63 -33.77
C LEU A 39 11.85 0.82 -34.71
N ALA A 40 12.45 2.01 -34.72
CA ALA A 40 13.66 2.30 -35.50
C ALA A 40 14.87 1.48 -35.02
N ALA A 41 14.98 1.24 -33.71
CA ALA A 41 16.04 0.38 -33.16
C ALA A 41 15.85 -1.11 -33.53
N VAL A 42 14.61 -1.59 -33.56
CA VAL A 42 14.28 -2.96 -33.96
C VAL A 42 14.61 -3.21 -35.44
N GLU A 43 14.31 -2.24 -36.32
CA GLU A 43 14.66 -2.31 -37.76
C GLU A 43 16.17 -2.43 -37.99
N GLN A 44 16.98 -1.76 -37.18
CA GLN A 44 18.44 -1.81 -37.31
C GLN A 44 19.06 -3.11 -36.79
N GLN A 45 18.38 -3.85 -35.90
CA GLN A 45 18.93 -5.02 -35.22
C GLN A 45 18.47 -6.36 -35.81
N LEU A 46 17.29 -6.40 -36.43
CA LEU A 46 16.76 -7.62 -37.03
C LEU A 46 17.30 -7.83 -38.44
N SER A 47 17.49 -9.10 -38.82
CA SER A 47 17.74 -9.43 -40.22
C SER A 47 16.52 -9.04 -41.07
N PRO A 48 16.65 -8.82 -42.40
CA PRO A 48 15.51 -8.48 -43.24
C PRO A 48 14.34 -9.48 -43.14
N SER A 49 14.63 -10.78 -42.97
CA SER A 49 13.60 -11.80 -42.77
C SER A 49 12.93 -11.72 -41.39
N ASP A 50 13.71 -11.47 -40.33
CA ASP A 50 13.17 -11.37 -38.97
C ASP A 50 12.38 -10.07 -38.79
N PHE A 51 12.81 -8.98 -39.42
CA PHE A 51 12.08 -7.72 -39.44
C PHE A 51 10.75 -7.87 -40.18
N SER A 52 10.72 -8.62 -41.29
CA SER A 52 9.48 -8.93 -42.00
C SER A 52 8.51 -9.74 -41.12
N ASN A 53 9.01 -10.70 -40.33
CA ASN A 53 8.18 -11.46 -39.39
C ASN A 53 7.66 -10.56 -38.25
N PHE A 54 8.54 -9.74 -37.67
CA PHE A 54 8.16 -8.74 -36.68
C PHE A 54 7.10 -7.75 -37.18
N GLN A 55 7.16 -7.29 -38.43
CA GLN A 55 6.12 -6.44 -39.01
C GLN A 55 4.77 -7.16 -39.15
N ALA A 56 4.78 -8.45 -39.45
CA ALA A 56 3.56 -9.27 -39.49
C ALA A 56 2.97 -9.47 -38.08
N ASP A 57 3.82 -9.73 -37.09
CA ASP A 57 3.43 -9.85 -35.69
C ASP A 57 2.90 -8.51 -35.13
N LEU A 58 3.53 -7.39 -35.48
CA LEU A 58 3.10 -6.04 -35.10
C LEU A 58 1.73 -5.70 -35.69
N ARG A 59 1.47 -6.08 -36.94
CA ARG A 59 0.15 -5.95 -37.55
C ARG A 59 -0.89 -6.80 -36.82
N THR A 60 -0.55 -8.06 -36.52
CA THR A 60 -1.43 -8.98 -35.79
C THR A 60 -1.75 -8.45 -34.38
N ALA A 61 -0.75 -7.95 -33.66
CA ALA A 61 -0.94 -7.36 -32.34
C ALA A 61 -1.83 -6.10 -32.38
N ARG A 62 -1.67 -5.25 -33.41
CA ARG A 62 -2.56 -4.10 -33.63
C ARG A 62 -3.97 -4.52 -33.98
N GLU A 63 -4.15 -5.50 -34.87
CA GLU A 63 -5.46 -6.06 -35.21
C GLU A 63 -6.12 -6.71 -33.99
N GLN A 64 -5.38 -7.41 -33.14
CA GLN A 64 -5.90 -7.98 -31.88
C GLN A 64 -6.32 -6.89 -30.90
N LEU A 65 -5.54 -5.82 -30.78
CA LEU A 65 -5.90 -4.66 -29.98
C LEU A 65 -7.14 -3.97 -30.54
N GLU A 66 -7.19 -3.71 -31.85
CA GLU A 66 -8.31 -3.08 -32.53
C GLU A 66 -9.56 -3.96 -32.47
N ASN A 67 -9.44 -5.28 -32.60
CA ASN A 67 -10.53 -6.23 -32.45
C ASN A 67 -10.95 -6.40 -30.99
N GLY A 68 -10.03 -6.30 -30.03
CA GLY A 68 -10.34 -6.24 -28.62
C GLY A 68 -11.12 -4.97 -28.29
N VAL A 69 -10.66 -3.83 -28.78
CA VAL A 69 -11.36 -2.54 -28.71
C VAL A 69 -12.69 -2.59 -29.48
N ALA A 70 -12.78 -3.29 -30.61
CA ALA A 70 -13.98 -3.45 -31.40
C ALA A 70 -14.95 -4.49 -30.82
N THR A 71 -14.49 -5.44 -30.01
CA THR A 71 -15.32 -6.38 -29.24
C THR A 71 -15.86 -5.69 -27.99
N LEU A 72 -15.04 -4.84 -27.35
CA LEU A 72 -15.47 -3.90 -26.31
C LEU A 72 -16.47 -2.86 -26.87
N LYS A 73 -16.26 -2.38 -28.10
CA LYS A 73 -17.23 -1.53 -28.84
C LYS A 73 -18.35 -2.32 -29.54
N GLY A 74 -18.23 -3.63 -29.67
CA GLY A 74 -19.16 -4.50 -30.41
C GLY A 74 -20.27 -5.06 -29.52
N ASN A 75 -20.00 -5.15 -28.22
CA ASN A 75 -21.02 -5.18 -27.17
C ASN A 75 -21.53 -3.76 -26.83
N GLY A 76 -21.11 -2.73 -27.57
CA GLY A 76 -21.38 -1.32 -27.30
C GLY A 76 -21.49 -0.43 -28.55
N GLY A 77 -22.10 -0.94 -29.63
CA GLY A 77 -22.58 -0.09 -30.73
C GLY A 77 -24.08 0.09 -30.54
N SER A 78 -24.67 1.28 -30.49
CA SER A 78 -24.28 2.59 -31.02
C SER A 78 -25.01 3.67 -30.20
N GLU A 79 -24.48 4.90 -30.22
CA GLU A 79 -24.97 6.11 -29.54
C GLU A 79 -24.35 6.38 -28.17
N HIS A 80 -23.19 7.05 -28.14
CA HIS A 80 -23.05 8.17 -27.21
C HIS A 80 -24.00 9.29 -27.69
N SER A 81 -25.31 9.04 -27.56
CA SER A 81 -26.22 10.10 -27.17
C SER A 81 -25.79 10.53 -25.77
N ALA A 82 -26.10 11.77 -25.41
CA ALA A 82 -26.11 12.16 -24.01
C ALA A 82 -26.73 11.01 -23.20
N ILE A 83 -26.10 10.59 -22.07
CA ILE A 83 -26.77 9.68 -21.12
C ILE A 83 -28.19 10.20 -21.02
N ASP A 84 -29.15 9.38 -21.45
CA ASP A 84 -30.54 9.79 -21.56
C ASP A 84 -30.91 10.34 -20.19
N LYS A 85 -31.15 11.65 -20.13
CA LYS A 85 -31.43 12.33 -18.86
C LYS A 85 -32.62 11.68 -18.19
N ASP A 86 -33.54 11.15 -18.98
CA ASP A 86 -34.70 10.42 -18.48
C ASP A 86 -34.28 9.06 -17.91
N ALA A 87 -33.31 8.35 -18.52
CA ALA A 87 -32.77 7.11 -17.96
C ALA A 87 -32.01 7.32 -16.64
N ALA A 88 -31.15 8.34 -16.57
CA ALA A 88 -30.43 8.70 -15.34
C ALA A 88 -31.41 9.15 -14.24
N ARG A 89 -32.45 9.91 -14.61
CA ARG A 89 -33.52 10.33 -13.69
C ARG A 89 -34.33 9.13 -13.20
N ASN A 90 -34.75 8.23 -14.08
CA ASN A 90 -35.48 7.01 -13.72
C ASN A 90 -34.66 6.12 -12.77
N LEU A 91 -33.35 6.01 -13.00
CA LEU A 91 -32.45 5.27 -12.11
C LEU A 91 -32.30 5.97 -10.75
N ALA A 92 -32.17 7.30 -10.72
CA ALA A 92 -32.13 8.08 -9.49
C ALA A 92 -33.43 7.96 -8.68
N GLU A 93 -34.60 8.05 -9.33
CA GLU A 93 -35.91 7.85 -8.71
C GLU A 93 -36.06 6.43 -8.14
N LYS A 94 -35.56 5.41 -8.87
CA LYS A 94 -35.53 4.03 -8.37
C LYS A 94 -34.64 3.88 -7.14
N LEU A 95 -33.44 4.46 -7.14
CA LEU A 95 -32.54 4.40 -5.99
C LEU A 95 -33.15 5.08 -4.75
N VAL A 96 -33.81 6.21 -4.94
CA VAL A 96 -34.57 6.90 -3.88
C VAL A 96 -35.71 6.03 -3.36
N GLN A 97 -36.47 5.39 -4.25
CA GLN A 97 -37.57 4.49 -3.87
C GLN A 97 -37.06 3.25 -3.12
N ASP A 98 -35.96 2.65 -3.56
CA ASP A 98 -35.35 1.48 -2.92
C ASP A 98 -34.85 1.85 -1.51
N ALA A 99 -34.12 2.96 -1.36
CA ALA A 99 -33.64 3.45 -0.07
C ALA A 99 -34.81 3.76 0.89
N SER A 100 -35.90 4.34 0.38
CA SER A 100 -37.10 4.61 1.18
C SER A 100 -37.80 3.31 1.63
N THR A 101 -37.84 2.30 0.76
CA THR A 101 -38.49 1.02 1.04
C THR A 101 -37.70 0.21 2.07
N GLU A 102 -36.37 0.25 1.98
CA GLU A 102 -35.46 -0.40 2.92
C GLU A 102 -35.59 0.21 4.33
N GLN A 103 -35.66 1.54 4.43
CA GLN A 103 -35.93 2.23 5.70
C GLN A 103 -37.30 1.89 6.30
N ALA A 104 -38.34 1.75 5.48
CA ALA A 104 -39.66 1.33 5.96
C ALA A 104 -39.65 -0.09 6.55
N SER A 105 -38.78 -0.97 6.04
CA SER A 105 -38.65 -2.35 6.50
C SER A 105 -37.95 -2.50 7.86
N THR A 106 -37.13 -1.52 8.26
CA THR A 106 -36.38 -1.55 9.53
C THR A 106 -37.17 -1.04 10.74
N GLY A 107 -38.42 -0.58 10.54
CA GLY A 107 -39.35 -0.21 11.61
C GLY A 107 -39.01 1.10 12.34
N ASN A 108 -38.06 1.89 11.82
CA ASN A 108 -37.52 3.08 12.47
C ASN A 108 -37.97 4.41 11.81
N SER A 109 -39.02 4.39 10.99
CA SER A 109 -39.47 5.58 10.25
C SER A 109 -40.18 6.60 11.15
N GLN A 110 -39.66 7.83 11.25
CA GLN A 110 -40.36 8.97 11.88
C GLN A 110 -41.34 9.70 10.95
N GLY A 111 -41.52 9.24 9.71
CA GLY A 111 -42.54 9.74 8.81
C GLY A 111 -42.36 9.21 7.38
N PRO A 112 -43.36 9.40 6.50
CA PRO A 112 -43.34 8.91 5.11
C PRO A 112 -42.42 9.71 4.15
N ALA A 113 -41.38 10.37 4.65
CA ALA A 113 -40.55 11.29 3.85
C ALA A 113 -39.03 11.24 4.11
N ASP A 114 -38.55 10.45 5.07
CA ASP A 114 -37.10 10.33 5.29
C ASP A 114 -36.54 9.26 4.37
N ILE A 115 -35.54 9.64 3.56
CA ILE A 115 -34.74 8.75 2.72
C ILE A 115 -33.45 8.45 3.49
N ASP A 116 -33.05 7.18 3.55
CA ASP A 116 -31.77 6.76 4.10
C ASP A 116 -30.64 7.20 3.15
N THR A 117 -30.03 8.34 3.44
CA THR A 117 -28.97 8.92 2.61
C THR A 117 -27.70 8.08 2.60
N SER A 118 -27.47 7.26 3.64
CA SER A 118 -26.31 6.38 3.73
C SER A 118 -26.45 5.18 2.80
N GLU A 119 -27.65 4.60 2.70
CA GLU A 119 -27.94 3.55 1.71
C GLU A 119 -27.87 4.09 0.27
N LEU A 120 -28.36 5.32 0.07
CA LEU A 120 -28.26 5.99 -1.22
C LEU A 120 -26.81 6.28 -1.62
N ALA A 121 -25.96 6.68 -0.67
CA ALA A 121 -24.53 6.87 -0.86
C ALA A 121 -23.83 5.56 -1.26
N PHE A 122 -24.10 4.48 -0.52
CA PHE A 122 -23.54 3.16 -0.80
C PHE A 122 -23.89 2.66 -2.22
N ARG A 123 -25.14 2.82 -2.63
CA ARG A 123 -25.58 2.42 -3.99
C ARG A 123 -24.94 3.27 -5.07
N LEU A 124 -24.76 4.57 -4.83
CA LEU A 124 -24.09 5.47 -5.77
C LEU A 124 -22.59 5.14 -5.90
N GLU A 125 -21.92 4.73 -4.82
CA GLU A 125 -20.54 4.24 -4.86
C GLU A 125 -20.43 2.94 -5.66
N LYS A 126 -21.35 1.99 -5.45
CA LYS A 126 -21.40 0.75 -6.24
C LYS A 126 -21.66 0.99 -7.72
N LEU A 127 -22.50 1.98 -8.04
CA LEU A 127 -22.71 2.40 -9.42
C LEU A 127 -21.44 3.04 -10.00
N ALA A 128 -20.71 3.85 -9.23
CA ALA A 128 -19.46 4.47 -9.67
C ALA A 128 -18.32 3.46 -9.89
N GLU A 129 -18.30 2.35 -9.14
CA GLU A 129 -17.38 1.23 -9.38
C GLU A 129 -17.66 0.54 -10.73
N ALA A 130 -18.93 0.45 -11.13
CA ALA A 130 -19.36 -0.23 -12.35
C ALA A 130 -19.30 0.67 -13.59
N ASP A 131 -19.86 1.87 -13.50
CA ASP A 131 -19.88 2.89 -14.57
C ASP A 131 -19.79 4.31 -13.96
N PRO A 132 -18.60 4.92 -13.95
CA PRO A 132 -18.40 6.27 -13.43
C PRO A 132 -19.23 7.35 -14.13
N ALA A 133 -19.53 7.19 -15.42
CA ALA A 133 -20.28 8.17 -16.19
C ALA A 133 -21.77 8.11 -15.85
N GLU A 134 -22.32 6.90 -15.72
CA GLU A 134 -23.70 6.68 -15.25
C GLU A 134 -23.87 7.18 -13.80
N ALA A 135 -22.92 6.88 -12.92
CA ALA A 135 -22.94 7.38 -11.55
C ALA A 135 -22.93 8.91 -11.46
N GLN A 136 -22.15 9.57 -12.34
CA GLN A 136 -22.14 11.04 -12.40
C GLN A 136 -23.49 11.60 -12.90
N ALA A 137 -24.12 10.96 -13.88
CA ALA A 137 -25.44 11.36 -14.37
C ALA A 137 -26.54 11.15 -13.32
N VAL A 138 -26.50 10.02 -12.60
CA VAL A 138 -27.43 9.73 -11.49
C VAL A 138 -27.23 10.72 -10.34
N LYS A 139 -25.98 11.07 -9.99
CA LYS A 139 -25.69 12.10 -8.99
C LYS A 139 -26.29 13.45 -9.38
N ALA A 140 -26.20 13.84 -10.65
CA ALA A 140 -26.82 15.07 -11.14
C ALA A 140 -28.35 15.04 -11.03
N ALA A 141 -28.99 13.90 -11.32
CA ALA A 141 -30.43 13.72 -11.16
C ALA A 141 -30.88 13.74 -9.68
N LEU A 142 -30.10 13.13 -8.77
CA LEU A 142 -30.36 13.19 -7.32
C LEU A 142 -30.33 14.62 -6.79
N ASN A 143 -29.50 15.50 -7.36
CA ASN A 143 -29.49 16.92 -7.00
C ASN A 143 -30.80 17.66 -7.33
N GLU A 144 -31.59 17.15 -8.28
CA GLU A 144 -32.90 17.72 -8.62
C GLU A 144 -34.06 17.09 -7.84
N LEU A 145 -33.87 15.86 -7.34
CA LEU A 145 -34.92 15.06 -6.70
C LEU A 145 -34.96 15.21 -5.18
N LEU A 146 -33.80 15.42 -4.55
CA LEU A 146 -33.69 15.47 -3.10
C LEU A 146 -33.93 16.88 -2.54
N PRO A 147 -34.68 17.01 -1.43
CA PRO A 147 -34.67 18.19 -0.58
C PRO A 147 -33.25 18.58 -0.15
N LEU A 148 -33.02 19.89 0.07
CA LEU A 148 -31.69 20.45 0.32
C LEU A 148 -30.99 19.86 1.56
N ASP A 149 -31.74 19.52 2.60
CA ASP A 149 -31.28 18.87 3.82
C ASP A 149 -30.86 17.42 3.58
N GLN A 150 -31.62 16.65 2.79
CA GLN A 150 -31.24 15.30 2.39
C GLN A 150 -30.04 15.29 1.42
N LEU A 151 -29.92 16.31 0.57
CA LEU A 151 -28.75 16.51 -0.27
C LEU A 151 -27.50 16.84 0.54
N ALA A 152 -27.63 17.63 1.60
CA ALA A 152 -26.53 17.92 2.51
C ALA A 152 -26.06 16.64 3.23
N ALA A 153 -27.00 15.85 3.74
CA ALA A 153 -26.71 14.56 4.37
C ALA A 153 -26.09 13.55 3.37
N LEU A 154 -26.61 13.43 2.16
CA LEU A 154 -26.02 12.59 1.11
C LEU A 154 -24.59 13.03 0.76
N ASN A 155 -24.31 14.33 0.68
CA ASN A 155 -22.96 14.81 0.42
C ASN A 155 -22.01 14.64 1.61
N GLU A 156 -22.53 14.66 2.85
CA GLU A 156 -21.80 14.33 4.05
C GLU A 156 -21.43 12.84 4.08
N ASP A 157 -22.41 11.96 3.78
CA ASP A 157 -22.25 10.50 3.67
C ASP A 157 -21.29 10.11 2.53
N LEU A 158 -21.29 10.87 1.42
CA LEU A 158 -20.31 10.76 0.34
C LEU A 158 -18.93 11.37 0.69
N GLY A 159 -18.73 11.81 1.94
CA GLY A 159 -17.42 12.18 2.48
C GLY A 159 -17.03 13.65 2.29
N GLY A 160 -17.77 14.57 2.93
CA GLY A 160 -17.44 15.99 3.05
C GLY A 160 -16.02 16.25 3.62
N GLY A 161 -15.02 16.17 2.76
CA GLY A 161 -13.60 16.36 3.06
C GLY A 161 -12.64 15.99 1.93
N ARG A 162 -12.99 15.03 1.05
CA ARG A 162 -12.48 14.89 -0.33
C ARG A 162 -13.44 14.06 -1.18
N SER A 163 -13.76 14.53 -2.39
CA SER A 163 -14.76 13.90 -3.27
C SER A 163 -14.14 13.11 -4.43
N LEU A 164 -14.88 12.15 -4.99
CA LEU A 164 -14.58 11.38 -6.22
C LEU A 164 -14.12 12.27 -7.41
N THR A 165 -14.59 13.52 -7.44
CA THR A 165 -14.26 14.55 -8.43
C THR A 165 -12.83 15.08 -8.30
N GLU A 166 -12.25 15.09 -7.09
CA GLU A 166 -10.87 15.53 -6.86
C GLU A 166 -9.83 14.53 -7.39
N ARG A 167 -10.25 13.29 -7.73
CA ARG A 167 -9.42 12.27 -8.40
C ARG A 167 -9.50 12.33 -9.94
N LEU A 168 -10.55 12.92 -10.49
CA LEU A 168 -10.75 13.03 -11.95
C LEU A 168 -10.16 14.32 -12.55
N ALA A 169 -9.90 15.36 -11.73
CA ALA A 169 -9.32 16.63 -12.16
C ALA A 169 -7.79 16.59 -12.41
N LEU A 170 -7.09 15.48 -12.16
CA LEU A 170 -5.63 15.36 -12.27
C LEU A 170 -5.14 14.78 -13.62
N ILE A 171 -6.02 14.64 -14.61
CA ILE A 171 -5.70 14.08 -15.94
C ILE A 171 -5.56 15.15 -17.05
N VAL A 172 -5.78 16.44 -16.77
CA VAL A 172 -5.59 17.49 -17.80
C VAL A 172 -4.84 18.70 -17.24
N GLU A 173 -3.52 18.73 -17.41
CA GLU A 173 -2.78 19.99 -17.44
C GLU A 173 -1.80 20.05 -18.63
N SER A 174 -1.97 21.09 -19.45
CA SER A 174 -0.87 21.80 -20.11
C SER A 174 -1.30 23.26 -20.40
N PRO A 175 -0.37 24.24 -20.42
CA PRO A 175 -0.59 25.58 -19.89
C PRO A 175 -0.91 26.64 -20.96
N GLY A 176 -1.43 27.78 -20.51
CA GLY A 176 -1.55 29.00 -21.31
C GLY A 176 -1.61 30.27 -20.47
N ASP A 177 -0.70 31.20 -20.77
CA ASP A 177 -0.49 32.52 -20.18
C ASP A 177 -1.75 33.42 -20.11
N ALA A 178 -1.83 34.26 -19.06
CA ALA A 178 -2.14 35.69 -19.21
C ALA A 178 -1.91 36.47 -17.89
N ALA A 179 -1.04 37.47 -17.97
CA ALA A 179 -0.92 38.56 -17.00
C ALA A 179 -2.02 39.62 -17.20
N VAL A 180 -2.56 40.22 -16.13
CA VAL A 180 -2.91 41.65 -15.95
C VAL A 180 -3.15 41.89 -14.44
N GLY A 181 -2.65 43.00 -13.90
CA GLY A 181 -2.67 43.32 -12.47
C GLY A 181 -3.58 44.47 -12.00
N VAL A 182 -3.16 45.05 -10.86
CA VAL A 182 -3.69 46.20 -10.09
C VAL A 182 -4.90 45.86 -9.18
N GLY A 183 -4.95 46.16 -7.87
CA GLY A 183 -4.02 46.84 -6.96
C GLY A 183 -4.58 46.98 -5.53
N LYS A 184 -3.66 47.23 -4.58
CA LYS A 184 -3.75 47.88 -3.24
C LYS A 184 -5.03 47.76 -2.38
N GLY A 185 -4.83 47.24 -1.16
CA GLY A 185 -5.37 47.86 0.06
C GLY A 185 -5.53 46.97 1.31
N VAL A 186 -4.71 47.26 2.34
CA VAL A 186 -4.96 47.12 3.80
C VAL A 186 -4.66 45.78 4.51
N ALA A 187 -3.46 45.75 5.13
CA ALA A 187 -3.01 45.13 6.39
C ALA A 187 -3.69 43.85 6.94
N THR A 188 -2.95 42.73 6.89
CA THR A 188 -2.90 41.70 7.95
C THR A 188 -1.50 41.06 8.01
N ASP A 189 -0.63 41.52 8.91
CA ASP A 189 0.80 41.14 9.03
C ASP A 189 1.08 39.66 9.42
N ALA A 190 0.07 38.78 9.46
CA ALA A 190 0.25 37.35 9.73
C ALA A 190 0.04 36.44 8.51
N SER A 191 -0.70 36.90 7.48
CA SER A 191 -0.90 36.10 6.26
C SER A 191 0.31 36.13 5.35
N ASP A 192 0.98 37.28 5.25
CA ASP A 192 2.08 37.49 4.32
C ASP A 192 3.33 36.72 4.77
N ASP A 193 3.52 36.53 6.07
CA ASP A 193 4.58 35.69 6.65
C ASP A 193 4.34 34.20 6.38
N MET A 194 3.08 33.73 6.49
CA MET A 194 2.73 32.35 6.14
C MET A 194 2.81 32.11 4.63
N GLU A 195 2.38 33.06 3.81
CA GLU A 195 2.47 32.97 2.35
C GLU A 195 3.93 32.98 1.89
N PHE A 196 4.78 33.81 2.50
CA PHE A 196 6.22 33.80 2.24
C PHE A 196 6.87 32.48 2.64
N LYS A 197 6.58 31.96 3.84
CA LYS A 197 7.08 30.66 4.31
C LYS A 197 6.60 29.50 3.43
N LEU A 198 5.34 29.54 2.98
CA LEU A 198 4.78 28.52 2.10
C LEU A 198 5.40 28.58 0.70
N LYS A 199 5.67 29.77 0.15
CA LYS A 199 6.39 29.95 -1.12
C LYS A 199 7.83 29.48 -1.03
N VAL A 200 8.53 29.79 0.06
CA VAL A 200 9.90 29.30 0.31
C VAL A 200 9.92 27.78 0.43
N PHE A 201 9.00 27.19 1.21
CA PHE A 201 8.90 25.74 1.37
C PHE A 201 8.58 25.03 0.04
N THR A 202 7.61 25.54 -0.73
CA THR A 202 7.22 24.95 -2.02
C THR A 202 8.36 24.99 -3.03
N ASN A 203 9.10 26.10 -3.08
CA ASN A 203 10.29 26.23 -3.94
C ASN A 203 11.44 25.31 -3.50
N LEU A 204 11.63 25.12 -2.19
CA LEU A 204 12.66 24.23 -1.65
C LEU A 204 12.36 22.77 -1.98
N VAL A 205 11.10 22.35 -1.81
CA VAL A 205 10.63 21.00 -2.16
C VAL A 205 10.72 20.78 -3.67
N GLY A 206 10.30 21.74 -4.49
CA GLY A 206 10.42 21.68 -5.94
C GLY A 206 11.87 21.53 -6.42
N THR A 207 12.78 22.34 -5.85
CA THR A 207 14.21 22.29 -6.18
C THR A 207 14.84 20.97 -5.74
N LYS A 208 14.48 20.45 -4.56
CA LYS A 208 14.96 19.14 -4.08
C LYS A 208 14.49 17.99 -4.97
N LEU A 209 13.22 17.97 -5.37
CA LEU A 209 12.69 16.97 -6.29
C LEU A 209 13.35 17.04 -7.68
N GLN A 210 13.68 18.25 -8.13
CA GLN A 210 14.38 18.46 -9.39
C GLN A 210 15.84 17.99 -9.33
N VAL A 211 16.54 18.22 -8.21
CA VAL A 211 17.89 17.70 -7.97
C VAL A 211 17.88 16.17 -7.84
N ASP A 212 16.94 15.60 -7.08
CA ASP A 212 16.80 14.15 -6.91
C ASP A 212 16.49 13.47 -8.28
N SER A 213 15.65 14.11 -9.12
CA SER A 213 15.36 13.67 -10.49
C SER A 213 16.57 13.79 -11.43
N MET A 214 17.41 14.82 -11.29
CA MET A 214 18.64 14.99 -12.08
C MET A 214 19.73 13.99 -11.69
N LEU A 215 19.86 13.68 -10.39
CA LEU A 215 20.79 12.68 -9.87
C LEU A 215 20.38 11.26 -10.27
N MET A 216 19.09 10.93 -10.22
CA MET A 216 18.56 9.63 -10.65
C MET A 216 18.70 9.40 -12.17
N LYS A 217 18.74 10.48 -12.98
CA LYS A 217 18.86 10.41 -14.44
C LYS A 217 20.30 10.57 -14.97
N GLY A 218 21.30 10.59 -14.09
CA GLY A 218 22.72 10.65 -14.46
C GLY A 218 23.12 11.90 -15.27
N ARG A 219 22.44 13.04 -15.06
CA ARG A 219 22.78 14.30 -15.75
C ARG A 219 23.85 15.11 -15.01
N ASP A 220 24.44 16.03 -15.76
CA ASP A 220 25.60 16.90 -15.45
C ASP A 220 25.78 17.28 -13.95
N PRO A 221 26.88 16.83 -13.30
CA PRO A 221 27.18 17.14 -11.91
C PRO A 221 27.27 18.64 -11.61
N GLU A 222 27.72 19.46 -12.57
CA GLU A 222 27.89 20.91 -12.34
C GLU A 222 26.53 21.62 -12.21
N ALA A 223 25.52 21.18 -12.98
CA ALA A 223 24.16 21.71 -12.88
C ALA A 223 23.50 21.35 -11.53
N SER A 224 23.76 20.14 -11.02
CA SER A 224 23.25 19.71 -9.70
C SER A 224 23.91 20.48 -8.54
N ALA A 225 25.21 20.81 -8.67
CA ALA A 225 25.93 21.60 -7.69
C ALA A 225 25.44 23.06 -7.64
N GLY A 226 25.09 23.65 -8.80
CA GLY A 226 24.51 24.99 -8.87
C GLY A 226 23.14 25.10 -8.16
N LEU A 227 22.27 24.10 -8.33
CA LEU A 227 20.97 24.05 -7.67
C LEU A 227 21.09 23.80 -6.16
N MET A 228 22.06 23.00 -5.73
CA MET A 228 22.39 22.82 -4.30
C MET A 228 22.87 24.14 -3.66
N GLN A 229 23.75 24.88 -4.33
CA GLN A 229 24.19 26.21 -3.84
C GLN A 229 23.03 27.21 -3.79
N GLN A 230 22.09 27.15 -4.74
CA GLN A 230 20.91 28.01 -4.73
C GLN A 230 19.95 27.67 -3.59
N ALA A 231 19.77 26.38 -3.27
CA ALA A 231 18.98 25.93 -2.12
C ALA A 231 19.64 26.34 -0.79
N GLU A 232 20.96 26.21 -0.67
CA GLU A 232 21.72 26.63 0.52
C GLU A 232 21.66 28.16 0.72
N ALA A 233 21.72 28.94 -0.37
CA ALA A 233 21.56 30.40 -0.31
C ALA A 233 20.14 30.85 0.09
N MET A 234 19.11 30.06 -0.25
CA MET A 234 17.74 30.30 0.23
C MET A 234 17.60 29.98 1.72
N TYR A 235 18.30 28.96 2.22
CA TYR A 235 18.28 28.56 3.63
C TYR A 235 19.01 29.58 4.53
N ARG A 236 20.15 30.14 4.09
CA ARG A 236 20.85 31.17 4.88
C ARG A 236 20.06 32.47 5.04
N LYS A 237 19.13 32.78 4.12
CA LYS A 237 18.25 33.95 4.24
C LYS A 237 17.17 33.80 5.30
N THR A 238 16.86 32.60 5.76
CA THR A 238 15.88 32.37 6.84
C THR A 238 16.50 32.42 8.24
N ASP A 239 17.83 32.27 8.35
CA ASP A 239 18.55 32.32 9.63
C ASP A 239 18.79 33.75 10.16
N ASP A 240 18.58 34.79 9.34
CA ASP A 240 18.68 36.20 9.74
C ASP A 240 17.38 36.75 10.38
N ILE A 241 16.41 35.89 10.73
CA ILE A 241 15.16 36.29 11.39
C ILE A 241 15.33 36.19 12.92
N ASP A 242 15.64 37.33 13.54
CA ASP A 242 15.77 37.47 15.00
C ASP A 242 14.38 37.33 15.67
N LEU A 243 14.16 36.24 16.41
CA LEU A 243 12.92 36.00 17.16
C LEU A 243 13.07 36.50 18.61
N PRO A 244 12.15 37.34 19.14
CA PRO A 244 12.22 37.75 20.53
C PRO A 244 11.87 36.59 21.47
N ALA A 245 12.72 36.36 22.47
CA ALA A 245 12.54 35.34 23.51
C ALA A 245 11.31 35.64 24.39
N PRO A 246 10.53 34.61 24.79
CA PRO A 246 9.40 34.83 25.70
C PRO A 246 9.88 35.12 27.14
N GLU A 247 9.42 36.23 27.70
CA GLU A 247 9.55 36.56 29.13
C GLU A 247 8.79 35.55 29.99
N ILE A 248 9.51 34.74 30.77
CA ILE A 248 8.94 33.97 31.88
C ILE A 248 9.18 34.75 33.17
N LYS A 249 8.11 35.25 33.79
CA LYS A 249 8.14 35.92 35.09
C LYS A 249 8.23 34.88 36.21
N ASN A 250 9.33 34.93 36.96
CA ASN A 250 9.55 34.17 38.18
C ASN A 250 8.71 34.73 39.35
N GLY A 251 8.11 33.82 40.13
CA GLY A 251 7.55 34.04 41.47
C GLY A 251 8.19 33.06 42.45
N ALA A 252 8.55 33.57 43.62
CA ALA A 252 9.56 33.08 44.55
C ALA A 252 9.23 31.84 45.43
N GLU A 253 10.32 31.13 45.78
CA GLU A 253 10.73 30.58 47.09
C GLU A 253 9.74 29.82 47.99
N ALA A 254 10.10 28.57 48.35
CA ALA A 254 10.55 28.20 49.71
C ALA A 254 10.73 26.67 49.87
N GLY A 255 11.80 26.25 50.56
CA GLY A 255 11.81 25.01 51.35
C GLY A 255 12.84 23.96 50.95
N GLY A 256 14.04 24.05 51.53
CA GLY A 256 15.01 22.97 51.52
C GLY A 256 14.56 21.74 52.33
N ARG A 257 14.93 20.55 51.84
CA ARG A 257 15.03 19.26 52.55
C ARG A 257 16.17 18.49 51.87
N ASP A 258 17.33 18.42 52.50
CA ASP A 258 17.80 17.38 53.43
C ASP A 258 18.05 16.02 52.74
N LEU A 259 19.33 15.73 52.49
CA LEU A 259 19.88 14.61 51.71
C LEU A 259 20.22 13.39 52.60
N ALA A 260 19.34 13.06 53.56
CA ALA A 260 19.59 12.00 54.55
C ALA A 260 18.56 10.85 54.54
N SER A 261 18.04 10.44 53.37
CA SER A 261 17.08 9.32 53.28
C SER A 261 17.28 8.36 52.10
N VAL A 262 18.54 8.06 51.76
CA VAL A 262 18.88 6.99 50.80
C VAL A 262 19.93 6.06 51.39
N ALA A 263 19.56 5.32 52.45
CA ALA A 263 20.35 4.20 52.97
C ALA A 263 19.56 3.29 53.93
N GLU A 264 18.35 2.82 53.56
CA GLU A 264 17.71 1.75 54.34
C GLU A 264 16.65 0.95 53.56
N ILE A 265 17.05 0.28 52.46
CA ILE A 265 16.31 -0.88 51.93
C ILE A 265 17.31 -1.89 51.36
N VAL A 266 18.20 -2.42 52.21
CA VAL A 266 18.90 -3.69 51.96
C VAL A 266 19.02 -4.39 53.31
N THR A 267 17.99 -5.16 53.65
CA THR A 267 17.96 -6.34 54.56
C THR A 267 16.52 -6.54 55.06
N GLY A 268 15.61 -6.85 54.13
CA GLY A 268 14.21 -7.18 54.44
C GLY A 268 13.95 -8.66 54.19
N ASP A 269 14.08 -9.44 55.27
CA ASP A 269 13.35 -10.66 55.61
C ASP A 269 12.50 -11.35 54.51
N LEU A 270 12.96 -12.53 54.05
CA LEU A 270 12.28 -13.40 53.08
C LEU A 270 11.30 -14.41 53.71
N SER A 271 10.94 -14.28 54.99
CA SER A 271 10.06 -15.25 55.67
C SER A 271 8.55 -15.11 55.37
N GLY A 272 8.14 -14.15 54.52
CA GLY A 272 6.73 -13.89 54.19
C GLY A 272 6.13 -14.65 52.99
N LEU A 273 6.93 -15.38 52.20
CA LEU A 273 6.48 -15.94 50.90
C LEU A 273 5.83 -17.33 50.99
N ALA A 274 5.05 -17.58 52.03
CA ALA A 274 4.29 -18.82 52.19
C ALA A 274 2.92 -18.55 52.84
N LYS A 275 2.05 -17.80 52.17
CA LYS A 275 0.60 -17.83 52.38
C LYS A 275 -0.11 -17.22 51.18
N GLY A 276 -1.00 -18.01 50.59
CA GLY A 276 -1.60 -17.78 49.27
C GLY A 276 -2.38 -16.48 49.16
N LYS A 277 -1.90 -15.60 48.27
CA LYS A 277 -2.79 -14.74 47.48
C LYS A 277 -3.16 -15.52 46.23
N THR A 278 -4.42 -15.94 46.16
CA THR A 278 -4.98 -16.49 44.93
C THR A 278 -4.92 -15.44 43.83
N LEU A 279 -4.50 -15.87 42.64
CA LEU A 279 -4.37 -15.07 41.42
C LEU A 279 -5.74 -14.84 40.76
N ASP A 280 -6.79 -14.60 41.55
CA ASP A 280 -8.18 -14.48 41.08
C ASP A 280 -8.50 -13.11 40.44
N GLY A 281 -7.48 -12.27 40.22
CA GLY A 281 -7.61 -10.93 39.62
C GLY A 281 -7.16 -10.81 38.17
N LEU A 282 -6.56 -11.86 37.58
CA LEU A 282 -6.19 -11.90 36.16
C LEU A 282 -7.25 -12.63 35.33
N GLY A 283 -8.52 -12.29 35.52
CA GLY A 283 -9.53 -12.63 34.54
C GLY A 283 -9.09 -12.11 33.16
N PRO A 284 -9.38 -12.83 32.06
CA PRO A 284 -8.99 -12.39 30.73
C PRO A 284 -9.48 -10.96 30.53
N LYS A 285 -8.54 -10.02 30.30
CA LYS A 285 -8.88 -8.66 29.87
C LYS A 285 -9.84 -8.83 28.68
N LYS A 286 -10.97 -8.11 28.71
CA LYS A 286 -11.88 -8.07 27.55
C LYS A 286 -11.02 -7.78 26.30
N PRO A 287 -11.24 -8.51 25.19
CA PRO A 287 -10.51 -8.24 23.95
C PRO A 287 -10.63 -6.76 23.62
N ASP A 288 -9.51 -6.18 23.19
CA ASP A 288 -9.44 -4.78 22.82
C ASP A 288 -10.56 -4.46 21.81
N PRO A 289 -11.46 -3.50 22.10
CA PRO A 289 -12.54 -3.12 21.19
C PRO A 289 -12.03 -2.69 19.79
N SER A 290 -10.76 -2.29 19.65
CA SER A 290 -10.15 -1.98 18.35
C SER A 290 -10.13 -3.16 17.37
N MET A 291 -10.11 -4.41 17.84
CA MET A 291 -10.11 -5.57 16.94
C MET A 291 -11.47 -5.87 16.32
N LYS A 292 -12.57 -5.32 16.85
CA LYS A 292 -13.91 -5.58 16.29
C LYS A 292 -14.15 -4.81 14.99
N SER A 293 -13.54 -3.64 14.81
CA SER A 293 -13.67 -2.87 13.57
C SER A 293 -12.89 -3.49 12.40
N ASP A 294 -11.93 -4.36 12.68
CA ASP A 294 -11.12 -4.98 11.62
C ASP A 294 -11.83 -6.12 10.91
N LEU A 295 -12.76 -6.81 11.59
CA LEU A 295 -13.52 -7.91 11.00
C LEU A 295 -14.55 -7.45 9.96
N THR A 296 -14.87 -6.15 9.92
CA THR A 296 -15.79 -5.57 8.94
C THR A 296 -15.10 -5.06 7.68
N LEU A 297 -13.76 -4.96 7.67
CA LEU A 297 -13.01 -4.54 6.50
C LEU A 297 -13.02 -5.61 5.40
N SER A 298 -13.06 -5.18 4.14
CA SER A 298 -12.92 -6.07 3.00
C SER A 298 -11.53 -6.71 2.96
N VAL A 299 -11.37 -7.85 2.29
CA VAL A 299 -10.05 -8.51 2.14
C VAL A 299 -9.01 -7.56 1.52
N PRO A 300 -9.30 -6.79 0.45
CA PRO A 300 -8.38 -5.79 -0.07
C PRO A 300 -7.93 -4.73 0.96
N ASP A 301 -8.86 -4.17 1.75
CA ASP A 301 -8.52 -3.16 2.77
C ASP A 301 -7.64 -3.74 3.87
N ARG A 302 -7.93 -4.99 4.26
CA ARG A 302 -7.14 -5.71 5.24
C ARG A 302 -5.73 -6.01 4.74
N ILE A 303 -5.59 -6.36 3.45
CA ILE A 303 -4.27 -6.51 2.85
C ILE A 303 -3.53 -5.17 2.81
N ALA A 304 -4.18 -4.08 2.37
CA ALA A 304 -3.56 -2.75 2.34
C ALA A 304 -3.05 -2.35 3.73
N ARG A 305 -3.81 -2.66 4.79
CA ARG A 305 -3.34 -2.50 6.18
C ARG A 305 -2.09 -3.35 6.47
N LEU A 306 -2.10 -4.63 6.12
CA LEU A 306 -0.95 -5.52 6.35
C LEU A 306 0.31 -5.06 5.58
N GLU A 307 0.16 -4.40 4.44
CA GLU A 307 1.26 -3.81 3.68
C GLU A 307 1.88 -2.58 4.38
N LEU A 308 1.08 -1.85 5.16
CA LEU A 308 1.57 -0.74 5.98
C LEU A 308 2.29 -1.22 7.26
N GLU A 309 1.87 -2.36 7.81
CA GLU A 309 2.46 -2.91 9.03
C GLU A 309 3.80 -3.60 8.78
N GLY A 310 3.94 -4.28 7.65
CA GLY A 310 5.13 -5.06 7.35
C GLY A 310 5.11 -5.67 5.95
N HIS A 311 5.89 -6.74 5.79
CA HIS A 311 6.18 -7.29 4.47
C HIS A 311 5.56 -8.68 4.25
N ALA A 312 4.55 -9.06 5.03
CA ALA A 312 3.88 -10.35 4.85
C ALA A 312 3.20 -10.46 3.47
N PRO A 313 2.38 -9.49 3.01
CA PRO A 313 1.68 -9.65 1.73
C PRO A 313 2.62 -9.76 0.53
N ILE A 314 3.67 -8.94 0.49
CA ILE A 314 4.61 -8.90 -0.65
C ILE A 314 5.62 -10.04 -0.69
N ARG A 315 5.85 -10.75 0.42
CA ARG A 315 6.78 -11.90 0.47
C ARG A 315 6.10 -13.26 0.61
N HIS A 316 4.85 -13.28 1.07
CA HIS A 316 4.14 -14.50 1.45
C HIS A 316 2.65 -14.48 1.08
N GLY A 317 2.13 -13.44 0.42
CA GLY A 317 0.73 -13.35 0.01
C GLY A 317 0.35 -14.30 -1.14
N GLY A 318 -0.88 -14.14 -1.66
CA GLY A 318 -1.41 -14.99 -2.71
C GLY A 318 -0.62 -14.92 -4.04
N PRO A 319 -0.97 -15.76 -5.03
CA PRO A 319 -0.32 -15.78 -6.35
C PRO A 319 -0.31 -14.44 -7.08
N ASN A 320 -1.27 -13.55 -6.80
CA ASN A 320 -1.34 -12.20 -7.36
C ASN A 320 -0.24 -11.26 -6.81
N ARG A 321 0.45 -11.64 -5.72
CA ARG A 321 1.51 -10.86 -5.06
C ARG A 321 2.86 -11.56 -5.13
N VAL A 322 2.85 -12.88 -4.97
CA VAL A 322 4.05 -13.71 -4.99
C VAL A 322 3.81 -14.86 -5.96
N THR A 323 4.35 -14.78 -7.16
CA THR A 323 4.23 -15.85 -8.16
C THR A 323 5.01 -17.10 -7.74
N ASP A 324 4.70 -18.25 -8.33
CA ASP A 324 5.47 -19.47 -8.10
C ASP A 324 6.93 -19.33 -8.59
N VAL A 325 7.15 -18.56 -9.66
CA VAL A 325 8.49 -18.22 -10.15
C VAL A 325 9.26 -17.41 -9.11
N GLN A 326 8.62 -16.45 -8.42
CA GLN A 326 9.27 -15.72 -7.33
C GLN A 326 9.60 -16.62 -6.14
N LEU A 327 8.77 -17.63 -5.82
CA LEU A 327 9.11 -18.61 -4.78
C LEU A 327 10.30 -19.48 -5.18
N GLU A 328 10.34 -19.95 -6.43
CA GLU A 328 11.49 -20.66 -6.98
C GLU A 328 12.75 -19.78 -6.93
N ASP A 329 12.69 -18.58 -7.47
CA ASP A 329 13.82 -17.64 -7.51
C ASP A 329 14.32 -17.30 -6.10
N ARG A 330 13.42 -17.17 -5.13
CA ARG A 330 13.79 -16.99 -3.72
C ARG A 330 14.50 -18.21 -3.14
N ALA A 331 13.98 -19.41 -3.36
CA ALA A 331 14.56 -20.64 -2.83
C ALA A 331 15.90 -21.00 -3.52
N VAL A 332 15.96 -20.86 -4.84
CA VAL A 332 17.07 -21.34 -5.69
C VAL A 332 18.13 -20.26 -5.87
N ARG A 333 17.73 -19.04 -6.20
CA ARG A 333 18.63 -17.93 -6.60
C ARG A 333 18.81 -16.88 -5.51
N GLY A 334 18.02 -16.96 -4.45
CA GLY A 334 18.08 -16.03 -3.35
C GLY A 334 17.52 -14.64 -3.66
N ILE A 335 16.64 -14.55 -4.66
CA ILE A 335 16.00 -13.30 -5.06
C ILE A 335 14.83 -13.00 -4.11
N ASP A 336 14.82 -11.81 -3.50
CA ASP A 336 13.73 -11.35 -2.66
C ASP A 336 12.50 -11.03 -3.53
N PRO A 337 11.32 -11.65 -3.27
CA PRO A 337 10.10 -11.35 -4.03
C PRO A 337 9.75 -9.86 -4.06
N ALA A 338 10.08 -9.12 -3.00
CA ALA A 338 9.76 -7.71 -2.88
C ALA A 338 10.68 -6.79 -3.71
N SER A 339 11.98 -7.10 -3.79
CA SER A 339 12.94 -6.26 -4.55
C SER A 339 13.15 -6.75 -5.97
N GLY A 340 12.88 -8.03 -6.26
CA GLY A 340 13.26 -8.67 -7.52
C GLY A 340 14.78 -8.85 -7.68
N THR A 341 15.57 -8.66 -6.61
CA THR A 341 17.04 -8.79 -6.61
C THR A 341 17.52 -9.67 -5.45
N THR A 342 18.82 -9.95 -5.37
CA THR A 342 19.43 -10.65 -4.22
C THR A 342 19.60 -9.76 -2.98
N MET A 343 19.16 -8.50 -3.05
CA MET A 343 19.16 -7.56 -1.93
C MET A 343 17.79 -7.53 -1.26
N ASP A 344 17.78 -7.36 0.04
CA ASP A 344 16.58 -7.27 0.86
C ASP A 344 15.93 -5.89 0.70
N ALA A 345 14.65 -5.85 0.31
CA ALA A 345 13.91 -4.60 0.16
C ALA A 345 13.75 -3.82 1.48
N PHE A 346 13.77 -4.51 2.63
CA PHE A 346 13.40 -3.94 3.93
C PHE A 346 14.56 -3.86 4.91
N ALA A 347 15.67 -4.55 4.66
CA ALA A 347 16.84 -4.53 5.52
C ALA A 347 17.95 -3.66 4.92
N MET A 348 18.23 -2.51 5.56
CA MET A 348 19.30 -1.60 5.17
C MET A 348 20.48 -1.64 6.15
N PHE A 349 21.70 -1.43 5.66
CA PHE A 349 22.87 -1.13 6.49
C PHE A 349 22.73 0.27 7.12
N PRO A 350 23.52 0.60 8.17
CA PRO A 350 23.48 1.93 8.78
C PRO A 350 23.80 3.09 7.81
N ASP A 351 24.50 2.81 6.71
CA ASP A 351 24.80 3.76 5.64
C ASP A 351 23.65 3.91 4.60
N GLY A 352 22.52 3.24 4.82
CA GLY A 352 21.35 3.26 3.94
C GLY A 352 21.42 2.30 2.75
N THR A 353 22.51 1.53 2.57
CA THR A 353 22.62 0.58 1.46
C THR A 353 21.82 -0.71 1.75
N PRO A 354 21.22 -1.37 0.72
CA PRO A 354 20.49 -2.63 0.92
C PRO A 354 21.38 -3.76 1.42
N ARG A 355 20.90 -4.54 2.39
CA ARG A 355 21.57 -5.76 2.85
C ARG A 355 21.28 -6.91 1.90
N PRO A 356 22.18 -7.91 1.79
CA PRO A 356 21.85 -9.15 1.10
C PRO A 356 20.62 -9.82 1.72
N HIS A 357 19.70 -10.28 0.87
CA HIS A 357 18.50 -10.99 1.32
C HIS A 357 18.87 -12.30 2.01
N LYS A 358 18.26 -12.56 3.17
CA LYS A 358 18.48 -13.80 3.91
C LYS A 358 17.63 -14.90 3.32
N VAL A 359 18.29 -15.90 2.72
CA VAL A 359 17.62 -16.95 1.95
C VAL A 359 17.61 -18.27 2.71
N GLY A 360 16.41 -18.80 2.91
CA GLY A 360 16.22 -20.13 3.47
C GLY A 360 16.45 -21.24 2.44
N ARG A 361 16.25 -22.50 2.86
CA ARG A 361 16.05 -23.61 1.92
C ARG A 361 14.65 -23.56 1.29
N ASN A 362 13.69 -23.05 2.05
CA ASN A 362 12.27 -23.06 1.73
C ASN A 362 11.82 -21.65 1.37
N ALA A 363 10.96 -21.56 0.36
CA ALA A 363 10.18 -20.36 0.06
C ALA A 363 8.69 -20.74 0.10
N THR A 364 7.95 -20.10 1.00
CA THR A 364 6.55 -20.44 1.29
C THR A 364 5.66 -19.21 1.15
N ALA A 365 4.41 -19.42 0.77
CA ALA A 365 3.40 -18.38 0.67
C ALA A 365 2.01 -18.97 0.89
N PHE A 366 1.03 -18.10 1.13
CA PHE A 366 -0.37 -18.47 1.11
C PHE A 366 -0.86 -18.63 -0.34
N SER A 367 -1.88 -19.46 -0.52
CA SER A 367 -2.49 -19.71 -1.83
C SER A 367 -3.47 -18.61 -2.25
N SER A 368 -3.84 -17.70 -1.32
CA SER A 368 -4.67 -16.54 -1.61
C SER A 368 -4.46 -15.44 -0.56
N ASP A 369 -4.95 -14.24 -0.85
CA ASP A 369 -4.93 -13.12 0.10
C ASP A 369 -5.89 -13.38 1.27
N GLU A 370 -7.02 -14.04 1.03
CA GLU A 370 -7.97 -14.47 2.07
C GLU A 370 -7.31 -15.42 3.07
N ALA A 371 -6.45 -16.34 2.59
CA ALA A 371 -5.73 -17.27 3.45
C ALA A 371 -4.71 -16.54 4.35
N LEU A 372 -3.97 -15.57 3.80
CA LEU A 372 -3.07 -14.72 4.59
C LEU A 372 -3.83 -13.94 5.67
N VAL A 373 -4.93 -13.30 5.27
CA VAL A 373 -5.80 -12.48 6.14
C VAL A 373 -6.41 -13.33 7.26
N LYS A 374 -6.92 -14.52 6.93
CA LYS A 374 -7.45 -15.49 7.91
C LYS A 374 -6.36 -15.95 8.89
N ALA A 375 -5.14 -16.17 8.43
CA ALA A 375 -4.03 -16.53 9.31
C ALA A 375 -3.62 -15.40 10.26
N ASP A 376 -3.62 -14.14 9.80
CA ASP A 376 -3.37 -12.97 10.66
C ASP A 376 -4.45 -12.86 11.75
N ASP A 377 -5.74 -12.98 11.39
CA ASP A 377 -6.83 -12.98 12.37
C ASP A 377 -6.65 -14.05 13.42
N PHE A 378 -6.38 -15.28 12.97
CA PHE A 378 -6.27 -16.41 13.87
C PHE A 378 -5.06 -16.23 14.81
N ALA A 379 -3.95 -15.71 14.30
CA ALA A 379 -2.78 -15.38 15.11
C ALA A 379 -3.09 -14.33 16.18
N ARG A 380 -3.71 -13.20 15.80
CA ARG A 380 -4.07 -12.10 16.72
C ARG A 380 -5.09 -12.49 17.78
N ASN A 381 -6.02 -13.38 17.43
CA ASN A 381 -7.03 -13.87 18.36
C ASN A 381 -6.54 -15.03 19.24
N SER A 382 -5.31 -15.53 19.03
CA SER A 382 -4.77 -16.65 19.80
C SER A 382 -4.37 -16.26 21.22
N GLN A 383 -4.51 -17.21 22.15
CA GLN A 383 -4.01 -17.04 23.52
C GLN A 383 -2.49 -16.84 23.55
N GLN A 384 -1.76 -17.50 22.65
CA GLN A 384 -0.30 -17.37 22.53
C GLN A 384 0.10 -15.93 22.19
N PHE A 385 -0.59 -15.28 21.26
CA PHE A 385 -0.36 -13.86 20.94
C PHE A 385 -0.56 -12.97 22.16
N GLN A 386 -1.71 -13.08 22.84
CA GLN A 386 -2.01 -12.28 24.03
C GLN A 386 -0.94 -12.43 25.13
N GLN A 387 -0.49 -13.66 25.39
CA GLN A 387 0.57 -13.94 26.35
C GLN A 387 1.93 -13.38 25.91
N ASN A 388 2.27 -13.55 24.63
CA ASN A 388 3.54 -13.08 24.09
C ASN A 388 3.61 -11.53 24.09
N VAL A 389 2.51 -10.84 23.75
CA VAL A 389 2.42 -9.38 23.80
C VAL A 389 2.58 -8.89 25.23
N ALA A 390 1.83 -9.45 26.19
CA ALA A 390 1.93 -9.06 27.59
C ALA A 390 3.35 -9.25 28.15
N ARG A 391 4.02 -10.34 27.77
CA ARG A 391 5.42 -10.59 28.16
C ARG A 391 6.38 -9.58 27.53
N ALA A 392 6.25 -9.30 26.24
CA ALA A 392 7.10 -8.34 25.55
C ALA A 392 6.95 -6.92 26.13
N GLN A 393 5.70 -6.49 26.41
CA GLN A 393 5.41 -5.22 27.08
C GLN A 393 6.05 -5.16 28.49
N ALA A 394 5.93 -6.23 29.28
CA ALA A 394 6.51 -6.28 30.63
C ALA A 394 8.05 -6.22 30.63
N ASN A 395 8.69 -6.75 29.59
CA ASN A 395 10.15 -6.77 29.44
C ASN A 395 10.72 -5.52 28.74
N GLY A 396 9.87 -4.71 28.10
CA GLY A 396 10.33 -3.65 27.19
C GLY A 396 10.95 -4.20 25.90
N ASP A 397 10.55 -5.41 25.48
CA ASP A 397 11.04 -6.02 24.25
C ASP A 397 10.34 -5.38 23.03
N PRO A 398 11.07 -4.88 22.02
CA PRO A 398 10.44 -4.29 20.83
C PRO A 398 9.77 -5.33 19.94
N TYR A 399 10.07 -6.62 20.11
CA TYR A 399 9.49 -7.71 19.32
C TYR A 399 8.72 -8.67 20.23
N VAL A 400 7.55 -9.07 19.76
CA VAL A 400 6.75 -10.13 20.35
C VAL A 400 7.36 -11.48 19.98
N ALA A 401 7.45 -12.40 20.94
CA ALA A 401 7.89 -13.76 20.62
C ALA A 401 7.00 -14.36 19.51
N PRO A 402 7.55 -15.15 18.56
CA PRO A 402 6.76 -15.66 17.44
C PRO A 402 5.51 -16.41 17.90
N VAL A 403 4.41 -16.21 17.18
CA VAL A 403 3.17 -16.97 17.33
C VAL A 403 3.21 -18.09 16.30
N GLU A 404 3.14 -19.33 16.77
CA GLU A 404 3.27 -20.55 15.95
C GLU A 404 2.03 -21.42 16.19
N LEU A 405 1.15 -21.50 15.18
CA LEU A 405 -0.14 -22.18 15.28
C LEU A 405 -0.24 -23.21 14.15
N SER A 406 -0.85 -24.36 14.41
CA SER A 406 -0.92 -25.42 13.39
C SER A 406 -1.75 -24.95 12.19
N LEU A 407 -1.33 -25.33 10.98
CA LEU A 407 -2.09 -25.01 9.76
C LEU A 407 -3.50 -25.62 9.80
N GLN A 408 -3.63 -26.80 10.40
CA GLN A 408 -4.91 -27.48 10.57
C GLN A 408 -5.86 -26.72 11.50
N ASP A 409 -5.38 -26.12 12.59
CA ASP A 409 -6.23 -25.30 13.47
C ASP A 409 -6.69 -24.01 12.79
N VAL A 410 -5.83 -23.40 11.98
CA VAL A 410 -6.12 -22.14 11.27
C VAL A 410 -7.10 -22.36 10.11
N PHE A 411 -6.85 -23.38 9.28
CA PHE A 411 -7.55 -23.55 8.00
C PHE A 411 -8.52 -24.73 7.98
N GLY A 412 -8.49 -25.63 8.96
CA GLY A 412 -9.29 -26.85 8.99
C GLY A 412 -8.58 -28.03 8.32
N SER A 413 -9.32 -29.10 8.05
CA SER A 413 -8.74 -30.35 7.50
C SER A 413 -8.18 -30.21 6.08
N ASN A 414 -8.60 -29.20 5.32
CA ASN A 414 -8.13 -28.90 3.96
C ASN A 414 -7.02 -27.83 3.94
N TYR A 415 -6.29 -27.65 5.05
CA TYR A 415 -5.28 -26.60 5.18
C TYR A 415 -4.21 -26.58 4.07
N LEU A 416 -3.94 -27.71 3.43
CA LEU A 416 -2.99 -27.82 2.31
C LEU A 416 -3.41 -26.98 1.09
N GLU A 417 -4.69 -26.66 0.94
CA GLU A 417 -5.18 -25.79 -0.14
C GLU A 417 -4.85 -24.32 0.11
N ALA A 418 -4.61 -23.94 1.37
CA ALA A 418 -4.37 -22.55 1.78
C ALA A 418 -2.90 -22.12 1.69
N VAL A 419 -1.98 -23.06 1.42
CA VAL A 419 -0.54 -22.82 1.43
C VAL A 419 0.15 -23.45 0.24
N ARG A 420 1.29 -22.88 -0.13
CA ARG A 420 2.16 -23.39 -1.20
C ARG A 420 3.61 -23.03 -0.92
N GLY A 421 4.52 -23.70 -1.58
CA GLY A 421 5.94 -23.43 -1.43
C GLY A 421 6.83 -24.44 -2.12
N VAL A 422 8.09 -24.06 -2.26
CA VAL A 422 9.13 -24.89 -2.86
C VAL A 422 10.38 -24.92 -1.97
N ALA A 423 11.04 -26.07 -1.94
CA ALA A 423 12.31 -26.28 -1.26
C ALA A 423 13.43 -26.46 -2.29
N ARG A 424 14.55 -25.77 -2.06
CA ARG A 424 15.77 -25.92 -2.87
C ARG A 424 16.34 -27.33 -2.73
N VAL A 425 16.62 -27.96 -3.86
CA VAL A 425 17.44 -29.17 -3.97
C VAL A 425 18.90 -28.75 -4.16
N GLY A 426 19.81 -29.40 -3.42
CA GLY A 426 21.22 -29.03 -3.39
C GLY A 426 21.56 -27.93 -2.38
N SER A 427 22.79 -27.41 -2.48
CA SER A 427 23.30 -26.39 -1.55
C SER A 427 22.92 -24.98 -2.00
N PRO A 428 22.93 -23.96 -1.11
CA PRO A 428 22.71 -22.57 -1.52
C PRO A 428 23.67 -22.07 -2.62
N LYS A 429 24.89 -22.61 -2.68
CA LYS A 429 25.91 -22.21 -3.66
C LYS A 429 25.84 -22.97 -4.98
N ASN A 430 25.29 -24.19 -4.95
CA ASN A 430 25.11 -25.07 -6.09
C ASN A 430 23.70 -25.69 -6.01
N PRO A 431 22.65 -24.90 -6.29
CA PRO A 431 21.31 -25.44 -6.38
C PRO A 431 21.21 -26.31 -7.63
N THR A 432 20.48 -27.43 -7.54
CA THR A 432 20.23 -28.33 -8.67
C THR A 432 18.78 -28.31 -9.12
N GLY A 433 17.92 -27.52 -8.47
CA GLY A 433 16.50 -27.40 -8.75
C GLY A 433 15.70 -27.12 -7.48
N HIS A 434 14.40 -27.38 -7.54
CA HIS A 434 13.48 -27.26 -6.43
C HIS A 434 12.45 -28.39 -6.45
N ILE A 435 11.81 -28.66 -5.31
CA ILE A 435 10.68 -29.59 -5.18
C ILE A 435 9.55 -28.91 -4.39
N PRO A 436 8.28 -29.29 -4.59
CA PRO A 436 7.18 -28.85 -3.75
C PRO A 436 7.44 -29.17 -2.27
N ILE A 437 7.05 -28.26 -1.39
CA ILE A 437 7.13 -28.47 0.07
C ILE A 437 5.96 -29.32 0.54
N ASP A 438 6.25 -30.29 1.40
CA ASP A 438 5.24 -30.96 2.23
C ASP A 438 4.95 -30.11 3.47
N PHE A 439 3.71 -29.63 3.58
CA PHE A 439 3.22 -28.87 4.72
C PHE A 439 2.51 -29.74 5.76
N THR A 440 2.60 -31.07 5.66
CA THR A 440 2.03 -31.98 6.66
C THR A 440 2.54 -31.63 8.06
N ASP A 441 1.61 -31.43 8.98
CA ASP A 441 1.87 -30.99 10.36
C ASP A 441 2.61 -29.63 10.46
N GLY A 442 2.56 -28.81 9.40
CA GLY A 442 3.12 -27.48 9.37
C GLY A 442 2.36 -26.49 10.24
N THR A 443 2.97 -25.33 10.46
CA THR A 443 2.41 -24.22 11.25
C THR A 443 2.35 -22.94 10.42
N ILE A 444 1.53 -21.97 10.79
CA ILE A 444 1.83 -20.57 10.47
C ILE A 444 2.82 -20.02 11.49
N LYS A 445 3.64 -19.06 11.07
CA LYS A 445 4.54 -18.31 11.95
C LYS A 445 4.34 -16.81 11.75
N ALA A 446 3.84 -16.14 12.78
CA ALA A 446 3.61 -14.70 12.78
C ALA A 446 4.63 -14.01 13.70
N ILE A 447 5.23 -12.92 13.22
CA ILE A 447 6.17 -12.10 13.98
C ILE A 447 5.60 -10.69 14.06
N PHE A 448 5.44 -10.20 15.29
CA PHE A 448 4.92 -8.87 15.57
C PHE A 448 5.99 -8.00 16.23
N LYS A 449 5.87 -6.69 16.03
CA LYS A 449 6.67 -5.65 16.67
C LYS A 449 5.76 -4.78 17.51
N LEU A 450 6.21 -4.37 18.68
CA LEU A 450 5.53 -3.37 19.49
C LEU A 450 5.97 -1.97 19.07
N ASP A 451 5.00 -1.06 18.92
CA ASP A 451 5.27 0.37 18.85
C ASP A 451 5.50 0.97 20.25
N ASN A 452 5.71 2.29 20.31
CA ASN A 452 5.96 3.00 21.57
C ASN A 452 4.75 3.00 22.51
N ASP A 453 3.55 2.82 21.97
CA ASP A 453 2.28 2.78 22.71
C ASP A 453 1.93 1.34 23.15
N GLY A 454 2.75 0.37 22.75
CA GLY A 454 2.58 -1.04 23.05
C GLY A 454 1.61 -1.77 22.11
N ASN A 455 1.19 -1.16 21.00
CA ASN A 455 0.39 -1.83 19.99
C ASN A 455 1.26 -2.75 19.14
N ALA A 456 0.71 -3.91 18.76
CA ALA A 456 1.43 -4.91 17.99
C ALA A 456 1.10 -4.80 16.48
N SER A 457 2.11 -4.50 15.68
CA SER A 457 2.04 -4.54 14.20
C SER A 457 2.72 -5.80 13.64
N LEU A 458 2.14 -6.37 12.59
CA LEU A 458 2.66 -7.55 11.94
C LEU A 458 3.87 -7.19 11.08
N VAL A 459 5.04 -7.74 11.43
CA VAL A 459 6.26 -7.61 10.62
C VAL A 459 6.22 -8.58 9.46
N THR A 460 5.91 -9.85 9.75
CA THR A 460 5.81 -10.90 8.74
C THR A 460 4.96 -12.06 9.24
N LEU A 461 4.33 -12.75 8.29
CA LEU A 461 3.52 -13.96 8.50
C LEU A 461 3.77 -14.92 7.34
N TYR A 462 4.05 -16.19 7.61
CA TYR A 462 4.29 -17.19 6.58
C TYR A 462 3.92 -18.60 7.04
N PRO A 463 3.59 -19.51 6.11
CA PRO A 463 3.54 -20.95 6.38
C PRO A 463 4.95 -21.51 6.63
N GLU A 464 5.12 -22.28 7.70
CA GLU A 464 6.36 -22.95 8.09
C GLU A 464 6.16 -24.47 8.04
N PRO A 465 6.85 -25.20 7.15
CA PRO A 465 6.71 -26.65 7.06
C PRO A 465 7.39 -27.37 8.23
N ASN A 466 6.89 -28.56 8.58
CA ASN A 466 7.49 -29.36 9.64
C ASN A 466 8.75 -30.10 9.16
N LEU A 467 9.90 -29.44 9.26
CA LEU A 467 11.18 -30.00 8.81
C LEU A 467 11.72 -31.16 9.67
N LYS A 468 11.10 -31.46 10.82
CA LYS A 468 11.57 -32.54 11.69
C LYS A 468 11.38 -33.93 11.06
N LYS A 469 10.44 -34.07 10.11
CA LYS A 469 10.20 -35.33 9.39
C LYS A 469 11.01 -35.48 8.10
N SER A 470 11.52 -34.39 7.51
CA SER A 470 12.20 -34.42 6.20
C SER A 470 13.67 -34.83 6.25
N ASN A 471 14.21 -35.16 7.43
CA ASN A 471 15.59 -35.61 7.60
C ASN A 471 15.75 -37.14 7.60
N GLU A 472 14.67 -37.90 7.39
CA GLU A 472 14.85 -39.29 6.98
C GLU A 472 15.34 -39.30 5.54
N PRO A 473 16.54 -39.86 5.26
CA PRO A 473 17.02 -39.98 3.90
C PRO A 473 16.05 -40.88 3.12
N ASN A 474 15.39 -40.32 2.11
CA ASN A 474 14.66 -41.08 1.09
C ASN A 474 15.62 -41.95 0.28
#